data_AF-V6S8Q0-F1
#
_entry.id   AF-V6S8Q0-F1
#
_cell.length_a   1.000
_cell.length_b   1.000
_cell.length_c   1.000
_cell.angle_alpha   90.00
_cell.angle_beta   90.00
_cell.angle_gamma   90.00
#
_symmetry.space_group_name_H-M   'P 1'
#
loop_
_entity.id
_entity.type
_entity.pdbx_description
1 polymer ?
#
loop_
_entity_poly.entity_id
_entity_poly.type
_entity_poly.pdbx_seq_one_letter_code
_entity_poly.pdbx_strand_id
1 'polypeptide(L)'
;MKKLLFSLIATILVSSVSFSQDFDKILNDSDFEAYLIAYDKEVKLPKDYNKIKELMSDDKIDENEIKDIHEYLGYESYDAYISNLALQANLLEKLENRYTLSQYTQEELADLFDAGFTMYKMDTIGTIGMAGTNCGRRLRNCHGLALAVAVGAHIACGPADVTIIIGLMCHSAATGAHYLMLDNCNLDYQDCIRG
;
A
#
# COMPACT_ATOMS: atom_id res chain seq x y z
N MET A 1 3.85 31.04 -35.87
CA MET A 1 4.53 30.06 -34.99
C MET A 1 4.59 30.48 -33.51
N LYS A 2 4.87 31.75 -33.16
CA LYS A 2 4.93 32.18 -31.74
C LYS A 2 3.59 32.10 -30.96
N LYS A 3 2.43 32.19 -31.61
CA LYS A 3 1.11 32.12 -30.94
C LYS A 3 0.67 30.69 -30.55
N LEU A 4 1.23 29.66 -31.17
CA LEU A 4 0.92 28.25 -30.83
C LEU A 4 1.70 27.78 -29.59
N LEU A 5 2.90 28.32 -29.35
CA LEU A 5 3.72 27.98 -28.18
C LEU A 5 3.09 28.48 -26.86
N PHE A 6 2.46 29.66 -26.88
CA PHE A 6 1.83 30.24 -25.68
C PHE A 6 0.54 29.51 -25.28
N SER A 7 -0.18 28.90 -26.24
CA SER A 7 -1.38 28.12 -25.92
C SER A 7 -1.03 26.79 -25.26
N LEU A 8 0.09 26.16 -25.65
CA LEU A 8 0.54 24.88 -25.10
C LEU A 8 1.06 25.03 -23.66
N ILE A 9 1.79 26.11 -23.37
CA ILE A 9 2.31 26.40 -22.02
C ILE A 9 1.15 26.74 -21.06
N ALA A 10 0.10 27.39 -21.55
CA ALA A 10 -1.09 27.67 -20.75
C ALA A 10 -1.95 26.43 -20.45
N THR A 11 -1.88 25.36 -21.26
CA THR A 11 -2.63 24.11 -20.97
C THR A 11 -1.93 23.26 -19.92
N ILE A 12 -0.59 23.24 -19.93
CA ILE A 12 0.23 22.45 -18.97
C ILE A 12 0.17 23.03 -17.55
N LEU A 13 -0.02 24.35 -17.41
CA LEU A 13 -0.07 25.02 -16.10
C LEU A 13 -1.44 24.93 -15.40
N VAL A 14 -2.51 24.54 -16.09
CA VAL A 14 -3.86 24.45 -15.51
C VAL A 14 -4.19 23.05 -15.01
N SER A 15 -3.48 22.01 -15.46
CA SER A 15 -3.69 20.62 -15.03
C SER A 15 -3.07 20.28 -13.66
N SER A 16 -2.13 21.06 -13.15
CA SER A 16 -1.44 20.76 -11.88
C SER A 16 -2.15 21.26 -10.62
N VAL A 17 -3.24 22.04 -10.75
CA VAL A 17 -3.93 22.65 -9.59
C VAL A 17 -5.10 21.79 -9.08
N SER A 18 -5.55 20.81 -9.87
CA SER A 18 -6.68 19.94 -9.49
C SER A 18 -6.31 18.84 -8.50
N PHE A 19 -5.03 18.43 -8.44
CA PHE A 19 -4.61 17.25 -7.66
C PHE A 19 -4.65 17.44 -6.14
N SER A 20 -4.29 18.63 -5.62
CA SER A 20 -4.27 18.89 -4.17
C SER A 20 -5.65 18.88 -3.53
N GLN A 21 -6.74 19.17 -4.27
CA GLN A 21 -8.09 19.22 -3.70
C GLN A 21 -8.71 17.85 -3.47
N ASP A 22 -8.21 16.82 -4.15
CA ASP A 22 -8.72 15.46 -4.00
C ASP A 22 -8.02 14.70 -2.87
N PHE A 23 -6.77 15.05 -2.53
CA PHE A 23 -6.08 14.49 -1.36
C PHE A 23 -6.84 14.72 -0.06
N ASP A 24 -7.28 15.96 0.20
CA ASP A 24 -8.04 16.26 1.42
C ASP A 24 -9.35 15.46 1.48
N LYS A 25 -10.00 15.22 0.33
CA LYS A 25 -11.22 14.40 0.29
C LYS A 25 -10.92 12.93 0.58
N ILE A 26 -9.87 12.38 -0.03
CA ILE A 26 -9.45 10.98 0.19
C ILE A 26 -9.04 10.76 1.65
N LEU A 27 -8.25 11.67 2.22
CA LEU A 27 -7.77 11.60 3.60
C LEU A 27 -8.91 11.64 4.64
N ASN A 28 -10.05 12.23 4.31
CA ASN A 28 -11.25 12.28 5.15
C ASN A 28 -12.31 11.23 4.76
N ASP A 29 -11.99 10.31 3.85
CA ASP A 29 -12.91 9.27 3.39
C ASP A 29 -12.91 8.07 4.34
N SER A 30 -14.10 7.65 4.79
CA SER A 30 -14.23 6.50 5.70
C SER A 30 -13.78 5.17 5.08
N ASP A 31 -13.91 5.00 3.76
CA ASP A 31 -13.41 3.80 3.08
C ASP A 31 -11.88 3.80 3.04
N PHE A 32 -11.24 4.98 2.91
CA PHE A 32 -9.79 5.12 2.98
C PHE A 32 -9.28 4.86 4.39
N GLU A 33 -9.92 5.42 5.42
CA GLU A 33 -9.61 5.12 6.81
C GLU A 33 -9.75 3.62 7.11
N ALA A 34 -10.85 2.98 6.68
CA ALA A 34 -11.06 1.54 6.85
C ALA A 34 -9.95 0.72 6.17
N TYR A 35 -9.48 1.16 5.00
CA TYR A 35 -8.36 0.51 4.31
C TYR A 35 -7.06 0.62 5.12
N LEU A 36 -6.74 1.81 5.65
CA LEU A 36 -5.58 2.02 6.51
C LEU A 36 -5.64 1.18 7.81
N ILE A 37 -6.83 1.03 8.39
CA ILE A 37 -7.06 0.19 9.59
C ILE A 37 -6.81 -1.28 9.27
N ALA A 38 -7.40 -1.78 8.17
CA ALA A 38 -7.23 -3.16 7.74
C ALA A 38 -5.74 -3.46 7.48
N TYR A 39 -5.08 -2.55 6.78
CA TYR A 39 -3.64 -2.60 6.54
C TYR A 39 -2.82 -2.58 7.83
N ASP A 40 -3.06 -1.63 8.76
CA ASP A 40 -2.27 -1.52 9.98
C ASP A 40 -2.45 -2.76 10.88
N LYS A 41 -3.64 -3.36 10.90
CA LYS A 41 -3.88 -4.67 11.54
C LYS A 41 -3.02 -5.76 10.90
N GLU A 42 -2.98 -5.81 9.58
CA GLU A 42 -2.18 -6.77 8.82
C GLU A 42 -0.66 -6.58 9.02
N VAL A 43 -0.18 -5.33 9.07
CA VAL A 43 1.23 -5.02 9.36
C VAL A 43 1.66 -5.53 10.74
N LYS A 44 0.74 -5.61 11.70
CA LYS A 44 1.00 -6.08 13.07
C LYS A 44 0.95 -7.60 13.22
N LEU A 45 0.53 -8.36 12.20
CA LEU A 45 0.53 -9.81 12.28
C LEU A 45 1.96 -10.35 12.42
N PRO A 46 2.17 -11.41 13.23
CA PRO A 46 3.47 -12.08 13.31
C PRO A 46 3.76 -12.79 11.99
N LYS A 47 4.94 -12.55 11.40
CA LYS A 47 5.31 -13.09 10.09
C LYS A 47 6.59 -13.91 10.13
N ASP A 48 6.63 -14.97 9.33
CA ASP A 48 7.87 -15.67 9.00
C ASP A 48 8.41 -15.17 7.66
N TYR A 49 9.15 -14.05 7.70
CA TYR A 49 9.72 -13.43 6.50
C TYR A 49 10.69 -14.34 5.73
N ASN A 50 11.34 -15.29 6.40
CA ASN A 50 12.21 -16.25 5.71
C ASN A 50 11.37 -17.20 4.85
N LYS A 51 10.24 -17.68 5.38
CA LYS A 51 9.32 -18.53 4.62
C LYS A 51 8.63 -17.78 3.50
N ILE A 52 8.20 -16.54 3.74
CA ILE A 52 7.66 -15.67 2.68
C ILE A 52 8.70 -15.48 1.57
N LYS A 53 9.96 -15.19 1.92
CA LYS A 53 11.04 -15.03 0.95
C LYS A 53 11.34 -16.31 0.17
N GLU A 54 11.30 -17.46 0.82
CA GLU A 54 11.48 -18.78 0.19
C GLU A 54 10.37 -19.03 -0.83
N LEU A 55 9.10 -18.82 -0.44
CA LEU A 55 7.94 -18.95 -1.33
C LEU A 55 7.99 -18.01 -2.53
N MET A 56 8.57 -16.83 -2.37
CA MET A 56 8.67 -15.84 -3.45
C MET A 56 9.92 -15.97 -4.32
N SER A 57 10.80 -16.95 -4.05
CA SER A 57 12.15 -16.97 -4.61
C SER A 57 12.22 -17.36 -6.10
N ASP A 58 11.19 -18.00 -6.63
CA ASP A 58 11.13 -18.44 -8.03
C ASP A 58 10.19 -17.57 -8.90
N ASP A 59 9.77 -16.41 -8.36
CA ASP A 59 8.82 -15.47 -8.95
C ASP A 59 7.46 -16.10 -9.34
N LYS A 60 7.12 -17.24 -8.74
CA LYS A 60 5.85 -17.94 -8.96
C LYS A 60 5.25 -18.28 -7.60
N ILE A 61 3.92 -18.26 -7.53
CA ILE A 61 3.20 -18.79 -6.39
C ILE A 61 2.15 -19.73 -6.95
N ASP A 62 2.22 -21.01 -6.61
CA ASP A 62 1.24 -22.02 -7.00
C ASP A 62 0.05 -22.08 -6.03
N GLU A 63 -0.97 -22.86 -6.38
CA GLU A 63 -2.20 -22.96 -5.57
C GLU A 63 -1.99 -23.54 -4.16
N ASN A 64 -0.97 -24.38 -3.95
CA ASN A 64 -0.65 -24.90 -2.63
C ASN A 64 0.11 -23.85 -1.83
N GLU A 65 1.02 -23.13 -2.46
CA GLU A 65 1.75 -22.03 -1.83
C GLU A 65 0.80 -20.90 -1.40
N ILE A 66 -0.24 -20.60 -2.18
CA ILE A 66 -1.33 -19.68 -1.79
C ILE A 66 -2.06 -20.17 -0.54
N LYS A 67 -2.25 -21.49 -0.39
CA LYS A 67 -2.91 -22.05 0.80
C LYS A 67 -2.01 -21.96 2.02
N ASP A 68 -0.71 -22.09 1.87
CA ASP A 68 0.21 -22.10 3.02
C ASP A 68 0.65 -20.68 3.41
N ILE A 69 0.61 -19.71 2.48
CA ILE A 69 1.07 -18.34 2.72
C ILE A 69 0.37 -17.71 3.93
N HIS A 70 -0.91 -18.00 4.16
CA HIS A 70 -1.67 -17.42 5.28
C HIS A 70 -1.03 -17.72 6.64
N GLU A 71 -0.43 -18.91 6.81
CA GLU A 71 0.23 -19.32 8.05
C GLU A 71 1.46 -18.46 8.31
N TYR A 72 2.27 -18.24 7.26
CA TYR A 72 3.49 -17.43 7.33
C TYR A 72 3.22 -15.94 7.45
N LEU A 73 2.05 -15.49 7.02
CA LEU A 73 1.56 -14.12 7.20
C LEU A 73 0.92 -13.89 8.59
N GLY A 74 0.73 -14.95 9.38
CA GLY A 74 0.18 -14.87 10.73
C GLY A 74 -1.35 -14.83 10.81
N TYR A 75 -2.05 -15.22 9.75
CA TYR A 75 -3.50 -15.37 9.78
C TYR A 75 -3.91 -16.67 10.47
N GLU A 76 -5.04 -16.64 11.19
CA GLU A 76 -5.57 -17.79 11.91
C GLU A 76 -6.09 -18.90 10.98
N SER A 77 -6.47 -18.54 9.74
CA SER A 77 -6.95 -19.47 8.73
C SER A 77 -6.85 -18.88 7.32
N TYR A 78 -6.87 -19.76 6.32
CA TYR A 78 -6.94 -19.37 4.91
C TYR A 78 -8.17 -18.49 4.64
N ASP A 79 -9.33 -18.84 5.19
CA ASP A 79 -10.55 -18.05 5.04
C ASP A 79 -10.42 -16.64 5.64
N ALA A 80 -9.70 -16.48 6.75
CA ALA A 80 -9.43 -15.17 7.34
C ALA A 80 -8.52 -14.32 6.44
N TYR A 81 -7.51 -14.93 5.83
CA TYR A 81 -6.64 -14.28 4.86
C TYR A 81 -7.42 -13.84 3.61
N ILE A 82 -8.20 -14.74 3.01
CA ILE A 82 -9.03 -14.44 1.84
C ILE A 82 -10.06 -13.35 2.14
N SER A 83 -10.69 -13.40 3.32
CA SER A 83 -11.63 -12.37 3.74
C SER A 83 -10.97 -11.00 3.87
N ASN A 84 -9.72 -10.94 4.36
CA ASN A 84 -8.98 -9.68 4.46
C ASN A 84 -8.55 -9.14 3.10
N LEU A 85 -8.10 -10.01 2.18
CA LEU A 85 -7.81 -9.62 0.79
C LEU A 85 -9.06 -9.08 0.09
N ALA A 86 -10.19 -9.77 0.23
CA ALA A 86 -11.46 -9.34 -0.37
C ALA A 86 -11.94 -7.99 0.19
N LEU A 87 -11.76 -7.76 1.50
CA LEU A 87 -12.06 -6.47 2.13
C LEU A 87 -11.20 -5.36 1.54
N GLN A 88 -9.88 -5.55 1.46
CA GLN A 88 -8.95 -4.56 0.91
C GLN A 88 -9.21 -4.28 -0.57
N ALA A 89 -9.43 -5.32 -1.38
CA ALA A 89 -9.78 -5.17 -2.79
C ALA A 89 -11.08 -4.37 -2.97
N ASN A 90 -12.12 -4.67 -2.18
CA ASN A 90 -13.39 -3.94 -2.25
C ASN A 90 -13.25 -2.46 -1.85
N LEU A 91 -12.48 -2.17 -0.79
CA LEU A 91 -12.23 -0.80 -0.37
C LEU A 91 -11.44 -0.04 -1.43
N LEU A 92 -10.39 -0.66 -1.99
CA LEU A 92 -9.59 -0.04 -3.04
C LEU A 92 -10.39 0.19 -4.32
N GLU A 93 -11.26 -0.75 -4.72
CA GLU A 93 -12.17 -0.59 -5.85
C GLU A 93 -13.13 0.60 -5.65
N LYS A 94 -13.70 0.77 -4.45
CA LYS A 94 -14.54 1.93 -4.14
C LYS A 94 -13.78 3.24 -4.25
N LEU A 95 -12.54 3.27 -3.76
CA LEU A 95 -11.68 4.45 -3.81
C LEU A 95 -11.25 4.75 -5.25
N GLU A 96 -10.88 3.73 -6.03
CA GLU A 96 -10.56 3.86 -7.46
C GLU A 96 -11.76 4.42 -8.23
N ASN A 97 -12.96 3.92 -7.99
CA ASN A 97 -14.16 4.41 -8.65
C ASN A 97 -14.51 5.86 -8.28
N ARG A 98 -14.18 6.30 -7.05
CA ARG A 98 -14.53 7.64 -6.54
C ARG A 98 -13.47 8.69 -6.90
N TYR A 99 -12.20 8.31 -6.90
CA TYR A 99 -11.06 9.23 -6.98
C TYR A 99 -10.07 8.91 -8.11
N THR A 100 -10.28 7.81 -8.85
CA THR A 100 -9.42 7.35 -9.93
C THR A 100 -7.97 7.28 -9.46
N LEU A 101 -7.68 6.44 -8.45
CA LEU A 101 -6.36 6.35 -7.84
C LEU A 101 -5.27 6.00 -8.88
N SER A 102 -5.64 5.29 -9.94
CA SER A 102 -4.79 4.99 -11.11
C SER A 102 -4.26 6.23 -11.85
N GLN A 103 -4.83 7.42 -11.65
CA GLN A 103 -4.34 8.66 -12.25
C GLN A 103 -3.13 9.26 -11.52
N TYR A 104 -2.90 8.86 -10.26
CA TYR A 104 -1.79 9.36 -9.46
C TYR A 104 -0.52 8.56 -9.77
N THR A 105 0.61 9.25 -9.71
CA THR A 105 1.91 8.61 -9.73
C THR A 105 2.15 7.81 -8.44
N GLN A 106 3.10 6.88 -8.48
CA GLN A 106 3.48 6.11 -7.31
C GLN A 106 4.02 6.98 -6.16
N GLU A 107 4.70 8.08 -6.48
CA GLU A 107 5.19 9.07 -5.51
C GLU A 107 4.01 9.79 -4.84
N GLU A 108 3.03 10.24 -5.62
CA GLU A 108 1.82 10.89 -5.07
C GLU A 108 0.99 9.93 -4.20
N LEU A 109 0.85 8.67 -4.61
CA LEU A 109 0.20 7.65 -3.77
C LEU A 109 0.98 7.44 -2.47
N ALA A 110 2.31 7.37 -2.52
CA ALA A 110 3.13 7.23 -1.32
C ALA A 110 2.94 8.40 -0.35
N ASP A 111 2.90 9.64 -0.86
CA ASP A 111 2.63 10.83 -0.06
C ASP A 111 1.22 10.80 0.55
N LEU A 112 0.21 10.39 -0.22
CA LEU A 112 -1.18 10.23 0.25
C LEU A 112 -1.28 9.21 1.40
N PHE A 113 -0.65 8.04 1.25
CA PHE A 113 -0.67 7.00 2.28
C PHE A 113 0.16 7.39 3.52
N ASP A 114 1.29 8.07 3.36
CA ASP A 114 2.07 8.60 4.50
C ASP A 114 1.27 9.65 5.31
N ALA A 115 0.60 10.56 4.61
CA ALA A 115 -0.30 11.53 5.22
C ALA A 115 -1.45 10.84 5.96
N GLY A 116 -2.08 9.84 5.32
CA GLY A 116 -3.13 9.03 5.91
C GLY A 116 -2.70 8.32 7.20
N PHE A 117 -1.54 7.63 7.18
CA PHE A 117 -1.01 7.00 8.39
C PHE A 117 -0.67 7.99 9.48
N THR A 118 -0.17 9.17 9.12
CA THR A 118 0.13 10.23 10.09
C THR A 118 -1.14 10.70 10.78
N MET A 119 -2.22 10.96 10.03
CA MET A 119 -3.51 11.37 10.59
C MET A 119 -4.12 10.26 11.46
N TYR A 120 -4.20 9.03 10.95
CA TYR A 120 -4.76 7.88 11.66
C TYR A 120 -4.01 7.53 12.95
N LYS A 121 -2.66 7.55 12.93
CA LYS A 121 -1.84 7.20 14.11
C LYS A 121 -1.79 8.31 15.15
N MET A 122 -2.11 9.55 14.79
CA MET A 122 -2.26 10.63 15.78
C MET A 122 -3.47 10.39 16.70
N ASP A 123 -4.51 9.68 16.24
CA ASP A 123 -5.71 9.38 17.06
C ASP A 123 -5.62 8.06 17.83
N THR A 124 -4.89 7.06 17.33
CA THR A 124 -4.92 5.68 17.91
C THR A 124 -3.72 5.33 18.79
N ILE A 125 -2.61 6.08 18.76
CA ILE A 125 -1.42 5.74 19.53
C ILE A 125 -0.84 7.01 20.16
N GLY A 126 -1.00 7.13 21.48
CA GLY A 126 -0.08 7.91 22.29
C GLY A 126 1.35 7.43 22.05
N THR A 127 2.04 8.09 21.12
CA THR A 127 3.50 8.21 20.96
C THR A 127 4.33 7.24 21.80
N ILE A 128 4.45 5.98 21.38
CA ILE A 128 5.55 5.13 21.82
C ILE A 128 6.78 5.57 21.01
N GLY A 129 7.45 6.66 21.42
CA GLY A 129 8.83 7.02 21.05
C GLY A 129 9.22 7.25 19.56
N MET A 130 8.35 6.98 18.59
CA MET A 130 8.66 7.02 17.15
C MET A 130 8.30 8.36 16.48
N ALA A 131 7.40 9.14 17.08
CA ALA A 131 7.02 10.45 16.59
C ALA A 131 8.07 11.48 17.03
N GLY A 132 8.94 11.90 16.09
CA GLY A 132 9.89 13.00 16.30
C GLY A 132 11.35 12.68 15.99
N THR A 133 11.72 11.41 15.78
CA THR A 133 13.09 11.05 15.36
C THR A 133 13.19 10.92 13.84
N ASN A 134 14.37 11.21 13.28
CA ASN A 134 14.64 11.02 11.85
C ASN A 134 14.41 9.55 11.43
N CYS A 135 14.74 8.58 12.28
CA CYS A 135 14.53 7.16 12.02
C CYS A 135 13.04 6.80 11.98
N GLY A 136 12.24 7.30 12.94
CA GLY A 136 10.79 7.06 12.93
C GLY A 136 10.11 7.66 11.71
N ARG A 137 10.58 8.81 11.21
CA ARG A 137 10.14 9.36 9.92
C ARG A 137 10.53 8.44 8.75
N ARG A 138 11.79 7.99 8.67
CA ARG A 138 12.24 7.06 7.61
C ARG A 138 11.39 5.79 7.56
N LEU A 139 11.05 5.22 8.73
CA LEU A 139 10.19 4.04 8.81
C LEU A 139 8.79 4.31 8.24
N ARG A 140 8.16 5.43 8.59
CA ARG A 140 6.83 5.79 8.07
C ARG A 140 6.84 6.00 6.56
N ASN A 141 7.80 6.77 6.05
CA ASN A 141 7.95 6.99 4.61
C ASN A 141 8.16 5.65 3.88
N CYS A 142 8.96 4.74 4.45
CA CYS A 142 9.16 3.42 3.87
C CYS A 142 7.88 2.58 3.84
N HIS A 143 7.09 2.60 4.92
CA HIS A 143 5.78 1.94 4.95
C HIS A 143 4.79 2.54 3.94
N GLY A 144 4.75 3.88 3.81
CA GLY A 144 3.93 4.57 2.82
C GLY A 144 4.29 4.17 1.39
N LEU A 145 5.58 4.10 1.08
CA LEU A 145 6.07 3.62 -0.22
C LEU A 145 5.73 2.14 -0.46
N ALA A 146 5.96 1.28 0.54
CA ALA A 146 5.64 -0.14 0.45
C ALA A 146 4.15 -0.35 0.17
N LEU A 147 3.28 0.42 0.83
CA LEU A 147 1.84 0.39 0.56
C LEU A 147 1.48 0.94 -0.82
N ALA A 148 2.10 2.04 -1.25
CA ALA A 148 1.86 2.58 -2.59
C ALA A 148 2.26 1.61 -3.70
N VAL A 149 3.36 0.85 -3.51
CA VAL A 149 3.75 -0.26 -4.38
C VAL A 149 2.67 -1.35 -4.36
N ALA A 150 2.20 -1.77 -3.19
CA ALA A 150 1.17 -2.80 -3.06
C ALA A 150 -0.14 -2.38 -3.75
N VAL A 151 -0.59 -1.14 -3.53
CA VAL A 151 -1.77 -0.55 -4.16
C VAL A 151 -1.60 -0.48 -5.67
N GLY A 152 -0.47 0.01 -6.15
CA GLY A 152 -0.17 0.06 -7.59
C GLY A 152 -0.18 -1.34 -8.21
N ALA A 153 0.38 -2.33 -7.52
CA ALA A 153 0.34 -3.73 -7.94
C ALA A 153 -1.11 -4.26 -7.97
N HIS A 154 -1.91 -4.01 -6.94
CA HIS A 154 -3.32 -4.41 -6.91
C HIS A 154 -4.16 -3.75 -8.00
N ILE A 155 -3.94 -2.46 -8.30
CA ILE A 155 -4.59 -1.77 -9.43
C ILE A 155 -4.17 -2.43 -10.75
N ALA A 156 -2.88 -2.75 -10.91
CA ALA A 156 -2.37 -3.45 -12.09
C ALA A 156 -2.91 -4.89 -12.22
N CYS A 157 -3.24 -5.54 -11.10
CA CYS A 157 -3.90 -6.85 -11.06
C CYS A 157 -5.38 -6.80 -11.49
N GLY A 158 -6.01 -5.63 -11.60
CA GLY A 158 -7.45 -5.51 -11.90
C GLY A 158 -7.96 -6.32 -13.10
N PRO A 159 -7.24 -6.45 -14.23
CA PRO A 159 -7.64 -7.32 -15.33
C PRO A 159 -7.51 -8.83 -15.04
N ALA A 160 -6.64 -9.21 -14.10
CA ALA A 160 -6.36 -10.59 -13.72
C ALA A 160 -7.38 -11.17 -12.71
N ASP A 161 -8.09 -10.30 -11.99
CA ASP A 161 -9.18 -10.67 -11.07
C ASP A 161 -10.41 -11.27 -11.76
N VAL A 162 -10.47 -11.24 -13.09
CA VAL A 162 -11.51 -11.93 -13.89
C VAL A 162 -11.44 -13.45 -13.70
N THR A 163 -10.29 -13.97 -13.26
CA THR A 163 -10.13 -15.38 -12.88
C THR A 163 -9.67 -15.49 -11.43
N ILE A 164 -10.49 -16.14 -10.58
CA ILE A 164 -10.24 -16.26 -9.12
C ILE A 164 -8.81 -16.71 -8.81
N ILE A 165 -8.27 -17.68 -9.56
CA ILE A 165 -6.94 -18.24 -9.32
C ILE A 165 -5.82 -17.23 -9.67
N ILE A 166 -5.91 -16.56 -10.82
CA ILE A 166 -4.87 -15.60 -11.25
C ILE A 166 -4.93 -14.33 -10.40
N GLY A 167 -6.14 -13.87 -10.04
CA GLY A 167 -6.31 -12.79 -9.07
C GLY A 167 -5.62 -13.11 -7.75
N LEU A 168 -5.88 -14.30 -7.18
CA LEU A 168 -5.25 -14.74 -5.94
C LEU A 168 -3.71 -14.83 -6.03
N MET A 169 -3.16 -15.28 -7.16
CA MET A 169 -1.72 -15.27 -7.40
C MET A 169 -1.17 -13.84 -7.41
N CYS A 170 -1.82 -12.93 -8.13
CA CYS A 170 -1.40 -11.53 -8.24
C CYS A 170 -1.46 -10.82 -6.88
N HIS A 171 -2.55 -11.01 -6.13
CA HIS A 171 -2.70 -10.49 -4.78
C HIS A 171 -1.68 -11.09 -3.81
N SER A 172 -1.44 -12.40 -3.85
CA SER A 172 -0.47 -13.06 -2.96
C SER A 172 0.97 -12.62 -3.26
N ALA A 173 1.33 -12.45 -4.54
CA ALA A 173 2.63 -11.94 -4.93
C ALA A 173 2.81 -10.47 -4.52
N ALA A 174 1.80 -9.62 -4.76
CA ALA A 174 1.81 -8.23 -4.32
C ALA A 174 1.93 -8.12 -2.79
N THR A 175 1.16 -8.93 -2.07
CA THR A 175 1.16 -9.02 -0.61
C THR A 175 2.51 -9.49 -0.08
N GLY A 176 3.07 -10.56 -0.64
CA GLY A 176 4.39 -11.06 -0.27
C GLY A 176 5.50 -10.03 -0.52
N ALA A 177 5.51 -9.40 -1.70
CA ALA A 177 6.50 -8.37 -2.05
C ALA A 177 6.43 -7.20 -1.07
N HIS A 178 5.20 -6.78 -0.78
CA HIS A 178 4.90 -5.75 0.19
C HIS A 178 5.42 -6.11 1.60
N TYR A 179 5.27 -7.35 2.05
CA TYR A 179 5.84 -7.79 3.33
C TYR A 179 7.36 -7.79 3.36
N LEU A 180 8.02 -8.24 2.29
CA LEU A 180 9.48 -8.18 2.19
C LEU A 180 9.97 -6.72 2.23
N MET A 181 9.22 -5.79 1.62
CA MET A 181 9.50 -4.36 1.75
C MET A 181 9.34 -3.88 3.19
N LEU A 182 8.29 -4.28 3.90
CA LEU A 182 8.08 -3.91 5.31
C LEU A 182 9.17 -4.47 6.23
N ASP A 183 9.66 -5.68 5.99
CA ASP A 183 10.81 -6.23 6.73
C ASP A 183 12.06 -5.35 6.53
N ASN A 184 12.38 -5.01 5.28
CA ASN A 184 13.48 -4.09 4.98
C ASN A 184 13.28 -2.72 5.64
N CYS A 185 12.06 -2.18 5.66
CA CYS A 185 11.77 -0.93 6.38
C CYS A 185 12.12 -1.02 7.87
N ASN A 186 11.79 -2.15 8.51
CA ASN A 186 12.10 -2.37 9.92
C ASN A 186 13.61 -2.54 10.14
N LEU A 187 14.30 -3.28 9.28
CA LEU A 187 15.76 -3.43 9.34
C LEU A 187 16.46 -2.07 9.20
N ASP A 188 16.08 -1.27 8.21
CA ASP A 188 16.58 0.09 7.99
C ASP A 188 16.36 0.99 9.21
N TYR A 189 15.22 0.86 9.88
CA TYR A 189 14.94 1.57 11.11
C TYR A 189 15.85 1.12 12.26
N GLN A 190 16.05 -0.18 12.43
CA GLN A 190 16.94 -0.74 13.45
C GLN A 190 18.39 -0.28 13.26
N ASP A 191 18.85 -0.26 12.01
CA ASP A 191 20.19 0.24 11.68
C ASP A 191 20.27 1.74 11.96
N CYS A 192 19.25 2.52 11.57
CA CYS A 192 19.20 3.95 11.83
C CYS A 192 19.29 4.30 13.32
N ILE A 193 18.62 3.57 14.21
CA ILE A 193 18.67 3.84 15.65
C ILE A 193 19.97 3.35 16.32
N ARG A 194 20.73 2.47 15.65
CA ARG A 194 22.03 1.97 16.14
C ARG A 194 23.19 2.88 15.73
N GLY A 195 23.02 3.68 14.67
CA GLY A 195 24.04 4.59 14.13
C GLY A 195 25.03 3.89 13.21
#